data_AF-A0A4S2DBP1-F1
#
_entry.id   AF-A0A4S2DBP1-F1
#
_cell.length_a   1.000
_cell.length_b   1.000
_cell.length_c   1.000
_cell.angle_alpha   90.00
_cell.angle_beta   90.00
_cell.angle_gamma   90.00
#
_symmetry.space_group_name_H-M   'P 1'
#
loop_
_entity.id
_entity.type
_entity.pdbx_description
1 polymer ?
#
loop_
_entity_poly.entity_id
_entity_poly.type
_entity_poly.pdbx_seq_one_letter_code
_entity_poly.pdbx_strand_id
1 'polypeptide(L)'
;MDILFNREGTPLMMTSTSFFGESVGRPSNYEVKKRDILSPYDISLTETTVYKEHRVMNWGKGNDFPLKAGKQISTTSVLNTGLKFLRSLTVGQGIYPCKVVGWDEKGNEQLQPVDDPKISRFVNSRMVRRYLEKVSRDYFKYGNGAVQMLPDMSGNEIVGLNPLNALFYRYTLPDAWGACKCIVSGNWPSTPGTSDVDNVQVLDCLMDYDPDLHLEWMKIAGKMNKPFVFPVRDSWSNNDYYGEPIWLPSYILGWVDIAHMVPMFLKKAYKNQITWKWHVQIPYSYWEKKFPPNDYKDPDARKKAINTYMDKIEDNLCGLENAEKPLFTNYAINEANGKIEEEWKITALDNKYKGGENLVTSAAANSEILFSLMVNPNVFGAGMPGGSYAGNQGGSNIREAFLVNIANAWIDRQNLLDPVLLMLRSNGVKDIELRFRNTILTTLDTGAGTQKTLS
;
A
#
# COMPACT_ATOMS: atom_id res chain seq x y z
N MET A 1 -3.31 -37.44 -38.35
CA MET A 1 -3.81 -37.78 -37.01
C MET A 1 -2.57 -38.13 -36.24
N ASP A 2 -2.16 -37.24 -35.36
CA ASP A 2 -0.93 -37.37 -34.57
C ASP A 2 -1.31 -37.72 -33.14
N ILE A 3 -0.73 -38.80 -32.64
CA ILE A 3 -0.98 -39.28 -31.28
C ILE A 3 0.34 -39.11 -30.51
N LEU A 4 0.29 -38.29 -29.47
CA LEU A 4 1.40 -38.09 -28.54
C LEU A 4 1.39 -39.24 -27.53
N PHE A 5 2.44 -40.06 -27.54
CA PHE A 5 2.63 -41.14 -26.58
C PHE A 5 3.62 -40.73 -25.49
N ASN A 6 3.44 -41.23 -24.26
CA ASN A 6 4.50 -41.18 -23.25
C ASN A 6 5.62 -42.20 -23.56
N ARG A 7 6.70 -42.20 -22.78
CA ARG A 7 7.81 -43.17 -22.93
C ARG A 7 7.40 -44.64 -22.77
N GLU A 8 6.23 -44.89 -22.18
CA GLU A 8 5.66 -46.23 -21.96
C GLU A 8 4.64 -46.61 -23.05
N GLY A 9 4.45 -45.78 -24.08
CA GLY A 9 3.51 -46.05 -25.18
C GLY A 9 2.03 -45.78 -24.84
N THR A 10 1.74 -45.03 -23.77
CA THR A 10 0.38 -44.61 -23.41
C THR A 10 -0.01 -43.36 -24.20
N PRO A 11 -1.15 -43.38 -24.93
CA PRO A 11 -1.61 -42.20 -25.67
C PRO A 11 -2.06 -41.10 -24.71
N LEU A 12 -1.34 -39.98 -24.70
CA LEU A 12 -1.62 -38.81 -23.85
C LEU A 12 -2.59 -37.84 -24.52
N MET A 13 -2.40 -37.60 -25.81
CA MET A 13 -3.12 -36.60 -26.57
C MET A 13 -3.25 -37.09 -28.01
N MET A 14 -4.42 -36.93 -28.62
CA MET A 14 -4.63 -37.19 -30.04
C MET A 14 -5.14 -35.92 -30.72
N THR A 15 -4.40 -35.49 -31.75
CA THR A 15 -4.76 -34.33 -32.56
C THR A 15 -5.01 -34.76 -34.01
N SER A 16 -6.07 -34.23 -34.58
CA SER A 16 -6.42 -34.36 -36.00
C SER A 16 -6.98 -33.02 -36.47
N THR A 17 -7.00 -32.79 -37.78
CA THR A 17 -7.61 -31.61 -38.42
C THR A 17 -9.10 -31.41 -38.08
N SER A 18 -9.76 -32.44 -37.53
CA SER A 18 -11.20 -32.41 -37.22
C SER A 18 -11.55 -32.88 -35.80
N PHE A 19 -10.57 -33.33 -34.99
CA PHE A 19 -10.85 -33.95 -33.71
C PHE A 19 -9.69 -33.74 -32.73
N PHE A 20 -10.03 -33.31 -31.52
CA PHE A 20 -9.14 -33.24 -30.38
C PHE A 20 -9.67 -34.19 -29.31
N GLY A 21 -8.86 -35.18 -28.93
CA GLY A 21 -9.17 -36.13 -27.87
C GLY A 21 -8.06 -36.15 -26.83
N GLU A 22 -8.41 -35.91 -25.58
CA GLU A 22 -7.55 -36.10 -24.42
C GLU A 22 -7.98 -37.36 -23.68
N SER A 23 -7.03 -38.14 -23.18
CA SER A 23 -7.35 -39.33 -22.38
C SER A 23 -7.95 -38.92 -21.03
N VAL A 24 -9.13 -39.46 -20.70
CA VAL A 24 -9.80 -39.23 -19.41
C VAL A 24 -9.55 -40.46 -18.53
N GLY A 25 -8.56 -40.39 -17.63
CA GLY A 25 -8.17 -41.50 -16.75
C GLY A 25 -6.65 -41.77 -16.77
N ARG A 26 -6.09 -42.11 -15.60
CA ARG A 26 -4.65 -42.08 -15.29
C ARG A 26 -3.90 -43.36 -15.70
N PRO A 27 -2.70 -43.29 -16.29
CA PRO A 27 -1.69 -44.34 -16.18
C PRO A 27 -1.10 -44.30 -14.76
N SER A 28 -1.12 -45.41 -14.03
CA SER A 28 -0.78 -45.49 -12.60
C SER A 28 0.66 -45.08 -12.24
N ASN A 29 1.57 -45.04 -13.22
CA ASN A 29 3.01 -44.90 -12.98
C ASN A 29 3.61 -43.57 -13.45
N TYR A 30 2.80 -42.64 -13.99
CA TYR A 30 3.27 -41.32 -14.45
C TYR A 30 3.08 -40.24 -13.37
N GLU A 31 3.37 -40.56 -12.10
CA GLU A 31 3.45 -39.57 -11.03
C GLU A 31 4.83 -38.88 -11.05
N VAL A 32 5.13 -38.15 -12.12
CA VAL A 32 5.93 -36.94 -11.90
C VAL A 32 4.93 -35.94 -11.34
N LYS A 33 4.91 -35.78 -10.02
CA LYS A 33 4.05 -34.83 -9.32
C LYS A 33 4.40 -33.42 -9.81
N LYS A 34 3.78 -32.98 -10.90
CA LYS A 34 3.96 -31.63 -11.49
C LYS A 34 3.73 -30.54 -10.44
N ARG A 35 2.80 -30.79 -9.51
CA ARG A 35 2.61 -29.99 -8.30
C ARG A 35 3.88 -29.86 -7.46
N ASP A 36 4.59 -30.95 -7.18
CA ASP A 36 5.82 -30.91 -6.37
C ASP A 36 7.00 -30.26 -7.14
N ILE A 37 6.89 -30.12 -8.48
CA ILE A 37 7.82 -29.33 -9.31
C ILE A 37 7.47 -27.83 -9.29
N LEU A 38 6.19 -27.49 -9.41
CA LEU A 38 5.71 -26.10 -9.50
C LEU A 38 5.50 -25.43 -8.13
N SER A 39 5.37 -26.22 -7.07
CA SER A 39 5.14 -25.75 -5.70
C SER A 39 5.81 -26.74 -4.73
N PRO A 40 7.15 -26.71 -4.61
CA PRO A 40 7.92 -27.70 -3.84
C PRO A 40 7.81 -27.55 -2.31
N TYR A 41 7.02 -26.59 -1.80
CA TYR A 41 6.88 -26.31 -0.38
C TYR A 41 5.76 -27.12 0.29
N ASP A 42 5.91 -27.35 1.60
CA ASP A 42 4.95 -28.11 2.38
C ASP A 42 3.63 -27.33 2.54
N ILE A 43 2.59 -27.81 1.85
CA ILE A 43 1.22 -27.28 1.90
C ILE A 43 0.65 -27.30 3.34
N SER A 44 1.21 -28.09 4.25
CA SER A 44 0.83 -28.09 5.67
C SER A 44 1.14 -26.76 6.38
N LEU A 45 2.12 -26.01 5.87
CA LEU A 45 2.52 -24.70 6.41
C LEU A 45 1.63 -23.57 5.88
N THR A 46 0.88 -23.80 4.81
CA THR A 46 -0.05 -22.80 4.26
C THR A 46 -1.36 -22.84 5.03
N GLU A 47 -1.64 -21.77 5.77
CA GLU A 47 -2.94 -21.60 6.42
C GLU A 47 -4.05 -21.48 5.37
N THR A 48 -5.10 -22.30 5.50
CA THR A 48 -6.22 -22.32 4.55
C THR A 48 -7.56 -22.11 5.22
N THR A 49 -8.44 -21.36 4.56
CA THR A 49 -9.87 -21.27 4.86
C THR A 49 -10.65 -22.14 3.88
N VAL A 50 -11.65 -22.90 4.37
CA VAL A 50 -12.49 -23.72 3.50
C VAL A 50 -13.67 -22.90 2.99
N TYR A 51 -13.88 -22.90 1.68
CA TYR A 51 -15.08 -22.38 1.03
C TYR A 51 -15.67 -23.48 0.13
N LYS A 52 -16.85 -24.00 0.48
CA LYS A 52 -17.46 -25.17 -0.17
C LYS A 52 -16.42 -26.31 -0.28
N GLU A 53 -16.20 -26.88 -1.46
CA GLU A 53 -15.15 -27.88 -1.71
C GLU A 53 -13.73 -27.30 -1.88
N HIS A 54 -13.56 -25.98 -1.93
CA HIS A 54 -12.27 -25.34 -2.21
C HIS A 54 -11.52 -24.98 -0.94
N ARG A 55 -10.24 -25.37 -0.90
CA ARG A 55 -9.28 -24.88 0.11
C ARG A 55 -8.66 -23.59 -0.38
N VAL A 56 -8.96 -22.48 0.30
CA VAL A 56 -8.51 -21.13 -0.04
C VAL A 56 -7.28 -20.78 0.78
N MET A 57 -6.23 -20.27 0.15
CA MET A 57 -5.03 -19.82 0.83
C MET A 57 -5.30 -18.50 1.56
N ASN A 58 -4.89 -18.41 2.81
CA ASN A 58 -5.06 -17.20 3.59
C ASN A 58 -4.05 -16.14 3.15
N TRP A 59 -4.54 -14.91 2.92
CA TRP A 59 -3.65 -13.78 2.67
C TRP A 59 -3.14 -13.21 4.00
N GLY A 60 -1.99 -13.71 4.42
CA GLY A 60 -1.44 -13.53 5.77
C GLY A 60 -2.21 -14.33 6.83
N LYS A 61 -1.69 -14.33 8.07
CA LYS A 61 -2.20 -15.19 9.16
C LYS A 61 -3.70 -15.07 9.46
N GLY A 62 -4.28 -13.89 9.25
CA GLY A 62 -5.70 -13.62 9.50
C GLY A 62 -6.58 -13.64 8.26
N ASN A 63 -6.03 -13.97 7.08
CA ASN A 63 -6.66 -13.76 5.78
C ASN A 63 -7.13 -12.30 5.51
N ASP A 64 -6.66 -11.34 6.31
CA ASP A 64 -7.10 -9.95 6.38
C ASP A 64 -5.99 -8.96 6.02
N PHE A 65 -4.87 -9.44 5.48
CA PHE A 65 -3.73 -8.60 5.11
C PHE A 65 -4.13 -7.39 4.24
N PRO A 66 -4.93 -7.53 3.16
CA PRO A 66 -5.32 -6.37 2.35
C PRO A 66 -6.07 -5.29 3.14
N LEU A 67 -6.89 -5.66 4.13
CA LEU A 67 -7.60 -4.70 4.98
C LEU A 67 -6.65 -4.01 5.96
N LYS A 68 -5.77 -4.77 6.62
CA LYS A 68 -4.76 -4.24 7.55
C LYS A 68 -3.80 -3.29 6.83
N ALA A 69 -3.27 -3.74 5.69
CA ALA A 69 -2.43 -2.93 4.80
C ALA A 69 -3.15 -1.65 4.35
N GLY A 70 -4.40 -1.78 3.86
CA GLY A 70 -5.20 -0.64 3.43
C GLY A 70 -5.39 0.40 4.53
N LYS A 71 -5.64 -0.06 5.77
CA LYS A 71 -5.74 0.81 6.95
C LYS A 71 -4.42 1.54 7.22
N GLN A 72 -3.31 0.82 7.31
CA GLN A 72 -1.99 1.42 7.57
C GLN A 72 -1.60 2.44 6.49
N ILE A 73 -1.75 2.07 5.22
CA ILE A 73 -1.49 2.98 4.10
C ILE A 73 -2.38 4.23 4.20
N SER A 74 -3.67 4.07 4.54
CA SER A 74 -4.57 5.22 4.62
C SER A 74 -4.27 6.18 5.78
N THR A 75 -3.73 5.67 6.89
CA THR A 75 -3.39 6.48 8.08
C THR A 75 -2.00 7.11 8.00
N THR A 76 -1.09 6.53 7.20
CA THR A 76 0.28 7.04 7.03
C THR A 76 0.39 7.90 5.77
N SER A 77 0.38 9.21 5.93
CA SER A 77 0.34 10.18 4.82
C SER A 77 1.52 10.05 3.84
N VAL A 78 2.75 9.93 4.37
CA VAL A 78 3.98 9.81 3.55
C VAL A 78 3.99 8.50 2.74
N LEU A 79 3.55 7.39 3.35
CA LEU A 79 3.46 6.08 2.70
C LEU A 79 2.45 6.11 1.54
N ASN A 80 1.23 6.61 1.78
CA ASN A 80 0.21 6.70 0.72
C ASN A 80 0.66 7.58 -0.45
N THR A 81 1.32 8.69 -0.14
CA THR A 81 1.79 9.64 -1.15
C THR A 81 2.96 9.07 -1.94
N GLY A 82 3.91 8.41 -1.29
CA GLY A 82 5.00 7.68 -1.94
C GLY A 82 4.51 6.58 -2.87
N LEU A 83 3.56 5.75 -2.42
CA LEU A 83 2.94 4.71 -3.26
C LEU A 83 2.18 5.30 -4.46
N LYS A 84 1.48 6.43 -4.26
CA LYS A 84 0.82 7.15 -5.36
C LYS A 84 1.82 7.71 -6.36
N PHE A 85 2.96 8.20 -5.89
CA PHE A 85 4.05 8.66 -6.75
C PHE A 85 4.64 7.52 -7.58
N LEU A 86 5.00 6.38 -6.96
CA LEU A 86 5.49 5.20 -7.67
C LEU A 86 4.52 4.75 -8.76
N ARG A 87 3.24 4.58 -8.41
CA ARG A 87 2.18 4.25 -9.37
C ARG A 87 2.16 5.21 -10.56
N SER A 88 2.27 6.51 -10.30
CA SER A 88 2.17 7.55 -11.33
C SER A 88 3.42 7.57 -12.21
N LEU A 89 4.60 7.31 -11.63
CA LEU A 89 5.88 7.20 -12.33
C LEU A 89 5.93 5.94 -13.21
N THR A 90 5.49 4.80 -12.70
CA THR A 90 5.49 3.54 -13.45
C THR A 90 4.55 3.61 -14.65
N VAL A 91 3.31 4.12 -14.45
CA VAL A 91 2.30 4.23 -15.51
C VAL A 91 2.58 5.38 -16.49
N GLY A 92 3.21 6.47 -16.04
CA GLY A 92 3.60 7.59 -16.90
C GLY A 92 2.43 8.17 -17.71
N GLN A 93 2.64 8.37 -19.02
CA GLN A 93 1.60 8.81 -19.97
C GLN A 93 0.77 7.64 -20.54
N GLY A 94 0.92 6.45 -19.97
CA GLY A 94 0.32 5.21 -20.47
C GLY A 94 1.20 4.50 -21.48
N ILE A 95 0.58 3.55 -22.19
CA ILE A 95 1.26 2.62 -23.08
C ILE A 95 1.04 3.02 -24.54
N TYR A 96 2.03 2.72 -25.39
CA TYR A 96 2.01 3.03 -26.81
C TYR A 96 2.41 1.79 -27.62
N PRO A 97 1.68 1.48 -28.72
CA PRO A 97 2.02 0.38 -29.60
C PRO A 97 3.16 0.78 -30.55
N CYS A 98 4.21 -0.04 -30.61
CA CYS A 98 5.35 0.15 -31.49
C CYS A 98 5.83 -1.17 -32.08
N LYS A 99 6.62 -1.09 -33.15
CA LYS A 99 7.39 -2.21 -33.72
C LYS A 99 8.86 -1.94 -33.51
N VAL A 100 9.62 -2.97 -33.14
CA VAL A 100 11.07 -2.93 -33.12
C VAL A 100 11.55 -3.22 -34.55
N VAL A 101 12.06 -2.20 -35.24
CA VAL A 101 12.50 -2.33 -36.66
C VAL A 101 14.00 -2.65 -36.80
N GLY A 102 14.75 -2.54 -35.70
CA GLY A 102 16.17 -2.83 -35.65
C GLY A 102 16.81 -2.27 -34.38
N TRP A 103 18.13 -2.33 -34.32
CA TRP A 103 18.94 -1.75 -33.25
C TRP A 103 19.89 -0.70 -33.82
N ASP A 104 20.09 0.39 -33.10
CA ASP A 104 21.10 1.39 -33.47
C ASP A 104 22.53 0.88 -33.16
N GLU A 105 23.55 1.64 -33.59
CA GLU A 105 24.97 1.30 -33.35
C GLU A 105 25.35 1.23 -31.86
N LYS A 106 24.49 1.74 -30.97
CA LYS A 106 24.65 1.75 -29.51
C LYS A 106 23.82 0.66 -28.83
N GLY A 107 23.10 -0.17 -29.59
CA GLY A 107 22.25 -1.26 -29.10
C GLY A 107 20.85 -0.84 -28.64
N ASN A 108 20.42 0.40 -28.86
CA ASN A 108 19.06 0.82 -28.53
C ASN A 108 18.04 0.35 -29.57
N GLU A 109 16.85 -0.03 -29.12
CA GLU A 109 15.74 -0.39 -30.00
C GLU A 109 15.31 0.81 -30.85
N GLN A 110 15.28 0.63 -32.17
CA GLN A 110 14.63 1.58 -33.07
C GLN A 110 13.14 1.25 -33.11
N LEU A 111 12.33 2.14 -32.53
CA LEU A 111 10.90 1.97 -32.40
C LEU A 111 10.16 2.73 -33.51
N GLN A 112 9.36 2.01 -34.28
CA GLN A 112 8.41 2.59 -35.23
C GLN A 112 6.99 2.55 -34.64
N PRO A 113 6.21 3.65 -34.67
CA PRO A 113 4.83 3.61 -34.21
C PRO A 113 3.98 2.68 -35.08
N VAL A 114 3.06 1.95 -34.45
CA VAL A 114 2.08 1.12 -35.17
C VAL A 114 0.95 1.99 -35.68
N ASP A 115 0.76 2.05 -36.99
CA ASP A 115 -0.34 2.77 -37.64
C ASP A 115 -1.57 1.86 -37.87
N ASP A 116 -2.09 1.27 -36.79
CA ASP A 116 -3.36 0.55 -36.80
C ASP A 116 -4.39 1.32 -35.95
N PRO A 117 -5.46 1.88 -36.56
CA PRO A 117 -6.50 2.60 -35.84
C PRO A 117 -7.23 1.78 -34.77
N LYS A 118 -7.41 0.46 -34.96
CA LYS A 118 -8.09 -0.41 -34.00
C LYS A 118 -7.24 -0.58 -32.75
N ILE A 119 -5.95 -0.86 -32.93
CA ILE A 119 -5.01 -1.04 -31.82
C ILE A 119 -4.80 0.27 -31.07
N SER A 120 -4.65 1.37 -31.81
CA SER A 120 -4.54 2.72 -31.23
C SER A 120 -5.79 3.09 -30.42
N ARG A 121 -6.99 2.77 -30.91
CA ARG A 121 -8.25 3.02 -30.18
C ARG A 121 -8.36 2.14 -28.94
N PHE A 122 -7.95 0.88 -29.03
CA PHE A 122 -7.96 -0.05 -27.90
C PHE A 122 -6.99 0.40 -26.79
N VAL A 123 -5.74 0.69 -27.13
CA VAL A 123 -4.72 1.15 -26.18
C VAL A 123 -5.13 2.46 -25.48
N ASN A 124 -5.72 3.40 -26.22
CA ASN A 124 -6.21 4.67 -25.66
C ASN A 124 -7.60 4.56 -24.99
N SER A 125 -8.21 3.37 -25.00
CA SER A 125 -9.55 3.17 -24.47
C SER A 125 -9.60 3.41 -22.96
N ARG A 126 -10.82 3.65 -22.45
CA ARG A 126 -11.06 3.72 -21.01
C ARG A 126 -10.78 2.38 -20.32
N MET A 127 -10.91 1.26 -21.03
CA MET A 127 -10.68 -0.07 -20.48
C MET A 127 -9.22 -0.27 -20.10
N VAL A 128 -8.29 -0.01 -21.02
CA VAL A 128 -6.85 -0.11 -20.77
C VAL A 128 -6.40 0.88 -19.69
N ARG A 129 -6.88 2.13 -19.75
CA ARG A 129 -6.61 3.11 -18.69
C ARG A 129 -7.07 2.65 -17.31
N ARG A 130 -8.32 2.17 -17.19
CA ARG A 130 -8.86 1.66 -15.93
C ARG A 130 -8.10 0.42 -15.44
N TYR A 131 -7.70 -0.46 -16.35
CA TYR A 131 -6.86 -1.61 -16.04
C TYR A 131 -5.52 -1.17 -15.43
N LEU A 132 -4.73 -0.38 -16.15
CA LEU A 132 -3.43 0.12 -15.69
C LEU A 132 -3.58 0.84 -14.36
N GLU A 133 -4.58 1.71 -14.22
CA GLU A 133 -4.82 2.48 -13.01
C GLU A 133 -5.12 1.62 -11.78
N LYS A 134 -5.97 0.60 -11.91
CA LYS A 134 -6.45 -0.20 -10.77
C LYS A 134 -5.50 -1.33 -10.41
N VAL A 135 -4.90 -1.98 -11.41
CA VAL A 135 -3.95 -3.07 -11.18
C VAL A 135 -2.65 -2.53 -10.59
N SER A 136 -2.08 -1.46 -11.15
CA SER A 136 -0.89 -0.81 -10.56
C SER A 136 -1.14 -0.35 -9.11
N ARG A 137 -2.35 0.14 -8.81
CA ARG A 137 -2.74 0.50 -7.43
C ARG A 137 -2.63 -0.70 -6.49
N ASP A 138 -3.20 -1.83 -6.86
CA ASP A 138 -3.24 -3.01 -5.98
C ASP A 138 -1.88 -3.72 -5.93
N TYR A 139 -1.18 -3.76 -7.06
CA TYR A 139 0.21 -4.22 -7.18
C TYR A 139 1.13 -3.50 -6.19
N PHE A 140 1.21 -2.16 -6.23
CA PHE A 140 2.08 -1.41 -5.32
C PHE A 140 1.60 -1.43 -3.85
N LYS A 141 0.29 -1.46 -3.61
CA LYS A 141 -0.25 -1.44 -2.24
C LYS A 141 -0.12 -2.77 -1.52
N TYR A 142 -0.34 -3.88 -2.23
CA TYR A 142 -0.52 -5.20 -1.63
C TYR A 142 0.42 -6.27 -2.22
N GLY A 143 1.31 -5.91 -3.15
CA GLY A 143 2.22 -6.84 -3.84
C GLY A 143 1.53 -7.70 -4.90
N ASN A 144 0.22 -7.51 -5.10
CA ASN A 144 -0.60 -8.37 -5.95
C ASN A 144 -1.72 -7.58 -6.63
N GLY A 145 -1.84 -7.77 -7.94
CA GLY A 145 -2.98 -7.42 -8.76
C GLY A 145 -3.60 -8.66 -9.41
N ALA A 146 -4.84 -8.52 -9.89
CA ALA A 146 -5.49 -9.57 -10.64
C ALA A 146 -6.44 -8.96 -11.68
N VAL A 147 -6.53 -9.60 -12.85
CA VAL A 147 -7.38 -9.16 -13.95
C VAL A 147 -8.32 -10.28 -14.32
N GLN A 148 -9.62 -10.05 -14.24
CA GLN A 148 -10.60 -10.92 -14.84
C GLN A 148 -10.66 -10.63 -16.34
N MET A 149 -10.23 -11.61 -17.13
CA MET A 149 -10.30 -11.61 -18.59
C MET A 149 -11.70 -12.05 -19.00
N LEU A 150 -12.33 -11.27 -19.88
CA LEU A 150 -13.70 -11.50 -20.35
C LEU A 150 -13.66 -11.95 -21.80
N PRO A 151 -13.79 -13.25 -22.07
CA PRO A 151 -13.92 -13.76 -23.43
C PRO A 151 -15.29 -13.45 -24.05
N ASP A 152 -15.36 -13.51 -25.38
CA ASP A 152 -16.62 -13.50 -26.11
C ASP A 152 -17.41 -14.79 -25.88
N MET A 153 -18.69 -14.79 -26.25
CA MET A 153 -19.56 -15.97 -26.07
C MET A 153 -19.04 -17.22 -26.82
N SER A 154 -18.29 -17.03 -27.90
CA SER A 154 -17.71 -18.12 -28.69
C SER A 154 -16.43 -18.70 -28.06
N GLY A 155 -15.82 -17.99 -27.09
CA GLY A 155 -14.55 -18.38 -26.49
C GLY A 155 -13.35 -18.30 -27.44
N ASN A 156 -13.42 -17.42 -28.44
CA ASN A 156 -12.40 -17.25 -29.47
C ASN A 156 -11.53 -16.02 -29.24
N GLU A 157 -12.12 -14.95 -28.71
CA GLU A 157 -11.49 -13.66 -28.50
C GLU A 157 -11.72 -13.17 -27.07
N ILE A 158 -10.75 -12.44 -26.54
CA ILE A 158 -10.91 -11.70 -25.29
C ILE A 158 -11.44 -10.30 -25.63
N VAL A 159 -12.59 -9.94 -25.09
CA VAL A 159 -13.26 -8.66 -25.39
C VAL A 159 -13.17 -7.66 -24.25
N GLY A 160 -12.80 -8.10 -23.04
CA GLY A 160 -12.77 -7.22 -21.87
C GLY A 160 -11.69 -7.54 -20.85
N LEU A 161 -11.21 -6.49 -20.18
CA LEU A 161 -10.31 -6.55 -19.04
C LEU A 161 -11.00 -5.91 -17.83
N ASN A 162 -11.33 -6.72 -16.82
CA ASN A 162 -11.91 -6.25 -15.57
C ASN A 162 -10.91 -6.39 -14.42
N PRO A 163 -10.27 -5.31 -13.95
CA PRO A 163 -9.35 -5.39 -12.82
C PRO A 163 -10.12 -5.73 -11.53
N LEU A 164 -9.70 -6.79 -10.87
CA LEU A 164 -10.24 -7.24 -9.59
C LEU A 164 -9.57 -6.46 -8.46
N ASN A 165 -10.37 -6.06 -7.46
CA ASN A 165 -9.84 -5.39 -6.28
C ASN A 165 -9.22 -6.43 -5.33
N ALA A 166 -7.98 -6.22 -4.89
CA ALA A 166 -7.27 -7.09 -3.93
C ALA A 166 -8.06 -7.38 -2.63
N LEU A 167 -8.97 -6.48 -2.24
CA LEU A 167 -9.85 -6.70 -1.09
C LEU A 167 -10.83 -7.86 -1.31
N PHE A 168 -11.18 -8.18 -2.56
CA PHE A 168 -12.34 -9.00 -2.92
C PHE A 168 -11.99 -10.30 -3.63
N TYR A 169 -10.74 -10.76 -3.63
CA TYR A 169 -10.40 -12.07 -4.20
C TYR A 169 -9.41 -12.86 -3.36
N ARG A 170 -9.47 -14.19 -3.43
CA ARG A 170 -8.47 -15.11 -2.87
C ARG A 170 -8.15 -16.26 -3.81
N TYR A 171 -6.95 -16.83 -3.71
CA TYR A 171 -6.51 -17.97 -4.52
C TYR A 171 -6.75 -19.27 -3.75
N THR A 172 -7.14 -20.32 -4.46
CA THR A 172 -7.18 -21.68 -3.89
C THR A 172 -5.79 -22.29 -3.86
N LEU A 173 -5.60 -23.31 -3.02
CA LEU A 173 -4.46 -24.19 -3.18
C LEU A 173 -4.44 -24.77 -4.60
N PRO A 174 -3.24 -25.02 -5.14
CA PRO A 174 -3.08 -25.69 -6.42
C PRO A 174 -3.67 -27.10 -6.34
N ASP A 175 -4.29 -27.54 -7.43
CA ASP A 175 -4.68 -28.93 -7.59
C ASP A 175 -3.47 -29.84 -7.89
N ALA A 176 -3.72 -31.11 -8.20
CA ALA A 176 -2.66 -32.08 -8.50
C ALA A 176 -1.78 -31.70 -9.71
N TRP A 177 -2.27 -30.80 -10.57
CA TRP A 177 -1.59 -30.32 -11.77
C TRP A 177 -0.94 -28.95 -11.59
N GLY A 178 -1.06 -28.34 -10.41
CA GLY A 178 -0.58 -27.00 -10.13
C GLY A 178 -1.58 -25.88 -10.47
N ALA A 179 -2.80 -26.22 -10.92
CA ALA A 179 -3.77 -25.23 -11.32
C ALA A 179 -4.49 -24.64 -10.10
N CYS A 180 -4.54 -23.31 -10.04
CA CYS A 180 -5.24 -22.58 -8.99
C CYS A 180 -6.56 -22.00 -9.51
N LYS A 181 -7.51 -21.77 -8.60
CA LYS A 181 -8.73 -21.00 -8.86
C LYS A 181 -8.69 -19.70 -8.09
N CYS A 182 -9.41 -18.69 -8.59
CA CYS A 182 -9.59 -17.41 -7.95
C CYS A 182 -11.05 -17.27 -7.49
N ILE A 183 -11.25 -17.07 -6.19
CA ILE A 183 -12.57 -16.88 -5.58
C ILE A 183 -12.79 -15.39 -5.35
N VAL A 184 -13.72 -14.80 -6.08
CA VAL A 184 -14.07 -13.39 -6.00
C VAL A 184 -15.33 -13.22 -5.14
N SER A 185 -15.24 -12.44 -4.06
CA SER A 185 -16.35 -12.11 -3.17
C SER A 185 -16.10 -10.82 -2.40
N GLY A 186 -17.17 -10.05 -2.15
CA GLY A 186 -17.13 -8.86 -1.29
C GLY A 186 -17.01 -9.15 0.20
N ASN A 187 -17.16 -10.40 0.62
CA ASN A 187 -17.25 -10.76 2.05
C ASN A 187 -15.92 -11.09 2.71
N TRP A 188 -14.83 -11.14 1.95
CA TRP A 188 -13.49 -11.33 2.51
C TRP A 188 -13.16 -10.24 3.54
N PRO A 189 -12.54 -10.58 4.68
CA PRO A 189 -11.89 -11.85 5.03
C PRO A 189 -12.82 -12.92 5.60
N SER A 190 -14.08 -12.58 5.89
CA SER A 190 -15.08 -13.56 6.35
C SER A 190 -15.34 -14.61 5.26
N THR A 191 -15.65 -15.84 5.67
CA THR A 191 -15.92 -16.92 4.72
C THR A 191 -17.14 -16.56 3.85
N PRO A 192 -16.97 -16.46 2.52
CA PRO A 192 -18.07 -16.10 1.62
C PRO A 192 -19.09 -17.24 1.49
N GLY A 193 -20.31 -16.94 1.05
CA GLY A 193 -21.38 -17.92 0.83
C GLY A 193 -22.13 -18.34 2.10
N THR A 194 -22.06 -17.52 3.15
CA THR A 194 -22.89 -17.69 4.37
C THR A 194 -24.26 -17.00 4.25
N SER A 195 -24.45 -16.18 3.22
CA SER A 195 -25.73 -15.57 2.85
C SER A 195 -26.06 -15.83 1.38
N ASP A 196 -27.35 -16.03 1.06
CA ASP A 196 -27.84 -16.23 -0.32
C ASP A 196 -27.65 -14.98 -1.23
N VAL A 197 -27.24 -13.85 -0.65
CA VAL A 197 -26.99 -12.57 -1.34
C VAL A 197 -25.53 -12.45 -1.81
N ASP A 198 -24.68 -13.42 -1.46
CA ASP A 198 -23.26 -13.39 -1.78
C ASP A 198 -23.04 -13.74 -3.26
N ASN A 199 -22.76 -12.74 -4.09
CA ASN A 199 -22.35 -12.93 -5.48
C ASN A 199 -20.90 -13.43 -5.55
N VAL A 200 -20.70 -14.71 -5.24
CA VAL A 200 -19.38 -15.37 -5.25
C VAL A 200 -19.09 -15.96 -6.64
N GLN A 201 -17.95 -15.61 -7.21
CA GLN A 201 -17.46 -16.19 -8.46
C GLN A 201 -16.25 -17.08 -8.18
N VAL A 202 -16.26 -18.29 -8.74
CA VAL A 202 -15.08 -19.17 -8.77
C VAL A 202 -14.58 -19.20 -10.20
N LEU A 203 -13.43 -18.60 -10.43
CA LEU A 203 -12.84 -18.41 -11.76
C LEU A 203 -11.56 -19.23 -11.86
N ASP A 204 -11.26 -19.76 -13.05
CA ASP A 204 -9.97 -20.39 -13.28
C ASP A 204 -8.87 -19.33 -13.29
N CYS A 205 -7.71 -19.66 -12.71
CA CYS A 205 -6.54 -18.79 -12.72
C CYS A 205 -5.58 -19.28 -13.81
N LEU A 206 -5.09 -18.36 -14.64
CA LEU A 206 -4.01 -18.67 -15.56
C LEU A 206 -2.74 -19.04 -14.78
N MET A 207 -1.88 -19.81 -15.43
CA MET A 207 -0.63 -20.25 -14.83
C MET A 207 0.39 -19.13 -14.98
N ASP A 208 1.14 -18.85 -13.92
CA ASP A 208 2.14 -17.79 -13.92
C ASP A 208 3.34 -18.13 -14.83
N TYR A 209 3.69 -19.40 -14.96
CA TYR A 209 4.87 -19.84 -15.71
C TYR A 209 4.75 -19.62 -17.23
N ASP A 210 3.60 -19.95 -17.82
CA ASP A 210 3.33 -19.79 -19.25
C ASP A 210 1.82 -19.53 -19.49
N PRO A 211 1.38 -18.28 -19.33
CA PRO A 211 -0.04 -17.93 -19.49
C PRO A 211 -0.52 -18.09 -20.94
N ASP A 212 0.35 -17.94 -21.93
CA ASP A 212 0.03 -18.10 -23.35
C ASP A 212 -0.34 -19.56 -23.66
N LEU A 213 0.51 -20.51 -23.24
CA LEU A 213 0.25 -21.95 -23.41
C LEU A 213 -1.03 -22.38 -22.70
N HIS A 214 -1.26 -21.90 -21.48
CA HIS A 214 -2.48 -22.25 -20.74
C HIS A 214 -3.73 -21.72 -21.45
N LEU A 215 -3.68 -20.52 -22.00
CA LEU A 215 -4.80 -19.94 -22.72
C LEU A 215 -5.10 -20.73 -24.00
N GLU A 216 -4.07 -21.17 -24.74
CA GLU A 216 -4.24 -22.04 -25.90
C GLU A 216 -4.91 -23.36 -25.51
N TRP A 217 -4.49 -23.99 -24.42
CA TRP A 217 -5.14 -25.21 -23.91
C TRP A 217 -6.59 -24.96 -23.50
N MET A 218 -6.88 -23.83 -22.85
CA MET A 218 -8.26 -23.46 -22.51
C MET A 218 -9.13 -23.28 -23.77
N LYS A 219 -8.56 -22.72 -24.85
CA LYS A 219 -9.24 -22.55 -26.13
C LYS A 219 -9.53 -23.89 -26.80
N ILE A 220 -8.53 -24.77 -26.89
CA ILE A 220 -8.66 -26.12 -27.47
C ILE A 220 -9.68 -26.96 -26.67
N ALA A 221 -9.66 -26.87 -25.33
CA ALA A 221 -10.58 -27.57 -24.46
C ALA A 221 -12.00 -26.96 -24.41
N GLY A 222 -12.26 -25.87 -25.15
CA GLY A 222 -13.56 -25.18 -25.14
C GLY A 222 -13.92 -24.53 -23.79
N LYS A 223 -12.93 -24.30 -22.92
CA LYS A 223 -13.09 -23.68 -21.59
C LYS A 223 -12.94 -22.16 -21.60
N MET A 224 -12.46 -21.59 -22.71
CA MET A 224 -12.33 -20.14 -22.91
C MET A 224 -13.69 -19.43 -23.11
N ASN A 225 -14.84 -20.10 -22.96
CA ASN A 225 -16.17 -19.46 -23.00
C ASN A 225 -16.61 -18.84 -21.67
N LYS A 226 -15.77 -18.92 -20.62
CA LYS A 226 -16.04 -18.36 -19.29
C LYS A 226 -14.94 -17.39 -18.89
N PRO A 227 -15.25 -16.37 -18.06
CA PRO A 227 -14.22 -15.51 -17.49
C PRO A 227 -13.19 -16.29 -16.68
N PHE A 228 -11.93 -15.87 -16.79
CA PHE A 228 -10.79 -16.41 -16.04
C PHE A 228 -9.94 -15.27 -15.51
N VAL A 229 -9.00 -15.56 -14.60
CA VAL A 229 -8.16 -14.56 -13.94
C VAL A 229 -6.72 -14.67 -14.39
N PHE A 230 -6.13 -13.55 -14.77
CA PHE A 230 -4.69 -13.37 -14.91
C PHE A 230 -4.14 -12.75 -13.62
N PRO A 231 -3.29 -13.46 -12.85
CA PRO A 231 -2.63 -12.91 -11.68
C PRO A 231 -1.49 -11.98 -12.11
N VAL A 232 -1.40 -10.78 -11.53
CA VAL A 232 -0.29 -9.84 -11.76
C VAL A 232 0.46 -9.69 -10.45
N ARG A 233 1.58 -10.38 -10.30
CA ARG A 233 2.32 -10.48 -9.03
C ARG A 233 3.67 -9.80 -9.14
N ASP A 234 4.12 -9.26 -8.02
CA ASP A 234 5.50 -8.77 -7.91
C ASP A 234 6.45 -9.96 -7.82
N SER A 235 7.42 -10.02 -8.75
CA SER A 235 8.41 -11.10 -8.84
C SER A 235 9.52 -10.99 -7.79
N TRP A 236 9.59 -9.88 -7.04
CA TRP A 236 10.56 -9.68 -5.97
C TRP A 236 10.29 -10.55 -4.74
N SER A 237 9.02 -10.94 -4.50
CA SER A 237 8.64 -11.73 -3.35
C SER A 237 8.89 -13.21 -3.56
N ASN A 238 9.41 -13.89 -2.54
CA ASN A 238 9.58 -15.35 -2.52
C ASN A 238 8.27 -16.13 -2.23
N ASN A 239 7.14 -15.43 -2.09
CA ASN A 239 5.83 -16.06 -1.95
C ASN A 239 5.16 -16.17 -3.32
N ASP A 240 5.07 -17.39 -3.83
CA ASP A 240 4.57 -17.69 -5.18
C ASP A 240 3.11 -17.27 -5.44
N TYR A 241 2.31 -17.05 -4.38
CA TYR A 241 0.89 -16.72 -4.53
C TYR A 241 0.50 -15.32 -4.09
N TYR A 242 1.02 -14.89 -2.95
CA TYR A 242 0.75 -13.58 -2.38
C TYR A 242 2.05 -12.84 -2.17
N GLY A 243 2.48 -12.11 -3.20
CA GLY A 243 3.66 -11.26 -3.14
C GLY A 243 3.59 -10.24 -2.01
N GLU A 244 4.71 -10.00 -1.36
CA GLU A 244 4.85 -9.00 -0.30
C GLU A 244 5.16 -7.63 -0.90
N PRO A 245 4.43 -6.55 -0.54
CA PRO A 245 4.72 -5.23 -1.07
C PRO A 245 6.00 -4.65 -0.46
N ILE A 246 6.76 -3.89 -1.25
CA ILE A 246 8.06 -3.31 -0.88
C ILE A 246 8.07 -2.45 0.39
N TRP A 247 6.93 -1.90 0.81
CA TRP A 247 6.82 -1.10 2.03
C TRP A 247 6.61 -1.94 3.30
N LEU A 248 6.30 -3.23 3.16
CA LEU A 248 6.01 -4.11 4.30
C LEU A 248 7.17 -4.18 5.32
N PRO A 249 8.46 -4.22 4.92
CA PRO A 249 9.57 -4.21 5.88
C PRO A 249 9.62 -2.96 6.76
N SER A 250 9.30 -1.76 6.23
CA SER A 250 9.30 -0.53 7.04
C SER A 250 8.17 -0.52 8.07
N TYR A 251 7.06 -1.20 7.76
CA TYR A 251 6.00 -1.48 8.72
C TYR A 251 6.44 -2.48 9.80
N ILE A 252 7.04 -3.62 9.42
CA ILE A 252 7.48 -4.67 10.35
C ILE A 252 8.53 -4.14 11.34
N LEU A 253 9.45 -3.28 10.88
CA LEU A 253 10.46 -2.65 11.73
C LEU A 253 9.91 -1.54 12.64
N GLY A 254 8.65 -1.12 12.45
CA GLY A 254 7.98 -0.13 13.30
C GLY A 254 8.19 1.33 12.88
N TRP A 255 8.77 1.62 11.71
CA TRP A 255 8.95 3.01 11.23
C TRP A 255 7.61 3.71 11.01
N VAL A 256 6.61 2.97 10.52
CA VAL A 256 5.22 3.46 10.38
C VAL A 256 4.62 3.84 11.74
N ASP A 257 4.88 3.04 12.78
CA ASP A 257 4.39 3.33 14.12
C ASP A 257 5.08 4.56 14.72
N ILE A 258 6.40 4.71 14.53
CA ILE A 258 7.14 5.89 14.94
C ILE A 258 6.57 7.16 14.28
N ALA A 259 6.27 7.09 12.98
CA ALA A 259 5.65 8.19 12.24
C ALA A 259 4.26 8.57 12.80
N HIS A 260 3.49 7.62 13.34
CA HIS A 260 2.22 7.89 14.01
C HIS A 260 2.39 8.41 15.45
N MET A 261 3.38 7.90 16.19
CA MET A 261 3.61 8.24 17.59
C MET A 261 4.00 9.70 17.78
N VAL A 262 4.82 10.28 16.90
CA VAL A 262 5.27 11.68 17.04
C VAL A 262 4.10 12.68 17.01
N PRO A 263 3.20 12.66 16.00
CA PRO A 263 2.03 13.53 15.99
C PRO A 263 1.10 13.32 17.21
N MET A 264 0.89 12.08 17.63
CA MET A 264 0.07 11.77 18.82
C MET A 264 0.70 12.35 20.08
N PHE A 265 2.01 12.19 20.23
CA PHE A 265 2.77 12.76 21.33
C PHE A 265 2.69 14.28 21.32
N LEU A 266 2.94 14.94 20.18
CA LEU A 266 2.86 16.39 20.06
C LEU A 266 1.46 16.90 20.40
N LYS A 267 0.39 16.24 19.91
CA LYS A 267 -0.99 16.58 20.25
C LYS A 267 -1.26 16.48 21.75
N LYS A 268 -0.77 15.42 22.40
CA LYS A 268 -0.90 15.23 23.86
C LYS A 268 -0.06 16.23 24.64
N ALA A 269 1.15 16.52 24.20
CA ALA A 269 2.05 17.50 24.80
C ALA A 269 1.43 18.90 24.74
N TYR A 270 0.92 19.34 23.59
CA TYR A 270 0.24 20.62 23.45
C TYR A 270 -1.02 20.69 24.32
N LYS A 271 -1.84 19.62 24.36
CA LYS A 271 -3.02 19.58 25.24
C LYS A 271 -2.62 19.73 26.72
N ASN A 272 -1.62 18.99 27.18
CA ASN A 272 -1.20 19.00 28.58
C ASN A 272 -0.45 20.28 28.98
N GLN A 273 0.33 20.86 28.07
CA GLN A 273 1.03 22.13 28.28
C GLN A 273 0.05 23.29 28.51
N ILE A 274 -1.16 23.21 27.94
CA ILE A 274 -2.22 24.19 28.20
C ILE A 274 -2.84 23.99 29.59
N THR A 275 -2.87 22.77 30.12
CA THR A 275 -3.65 22.43 31.33
C THR A 275 -2.89 22.63 32.65
N TRP A 276 -1.56 22.42 32.71
CA TRP A 276 -0.80 22.48 33.97
C TRP A 276 0.38 23.45 33.87
N LYS A 277 0.12 24.74 34.11
CA LYS A 277 1.17 25.77 34.10
C LYS A 277 1.71 26.07 35.50
N TRP A 278 0.87 25.94 36.53
CA TRP A 278 1.15 26.40 37.88
C TRP A 278 0.84 25.32 38.91
N HIS A 279 1.72 25.17 39.88
CA HIS A 279 1.48 24.40 41.10
C HIS A 279 1.38 25.37 42.27
N VAL A 280 0.17 25.51 42.81
CA VAL A 280 -0.16 26.44 43.91
C VAL A 280 -0.28 25.63 45.20
N GLN A 281 0.64 25.87 46.14
CA GLN A 281 0.60 25.27 47.47
C GLN A 281 0.14 26.32 48.48
N ILE A 282 -0.95 26.02 49.20
CA ILE A 282 -1.57 26.92 50.16
C ILE A 282 -1.54 26.25 51.53
N PRO A 283 -0.96 26.87 52.56
CA PRO A 283 -0.92 26.28 53.90
C PRO A 283 -2.32 26.22 54.50
N TYR A 284 -2.64 25.12 55.21
CA TYR A 284 -3.96 24.95 55.84
C TYR A 284 -4.31 26.07 56.83
N SER A 285 -3.30 26.62 57.52
CA SER A 285 -3.46 27.74 58.45
C SER A 285 -4.10 28.98 57.81
N TYR A 286 -3.86 29.21 56.51
CA TYR A 286 -4.48 30.31 55.75
C TYR A 286 -6.01 30.18 55.73
N TRP A 287 -6.52 28.97 55.49
CA TRP A 287 -7.96 28.71 55.45
C TRP A 287 -8.61 28.76 56.83
N GLU A 288 -7.86 28.45 57.88
CA GLU A 288 -8.34 28.52 59.27
C GLU A 288 -8.45 29.95 59.77
N LYS A 289 -7.52 30.85 59.40
CA LYS A 289 -7.62 32.27 59.75
C LYS A 289 -8.61 33.04 58.87
N LYS A 290 -8.65 32.76 57.56
CA LYS A 290 -9.49 33.51 56.61
C LYS A 290 -10.94 33.03 56.58
N PHE A 291 -11.16 31.73 56.79
CA PHE A 291 -12.49 31.11 56.88
C PHE A 291 -12.57 30.28 58.16
N PRO A 292 -12.63 30.93 59.35
CA PRO A 292 -12.69 30.24 60.63
C PRO A 292 -13.90 29.31 60.71
N PRO A 293 -13.76 28.07 61.20
CA PRO A 293 -14.90 27.14 61.29
C PRO A 293 -16.10 27.68 62.08
N ASN A 294 -15.84 28.56 63.07
CA ASN A 294 -16.87 29.13 63.94
C ASN A 294 -17.78 30.15 63.24
N ASP A 295 -17.36 30.72 62.11
CA ASP A 295 -18.13 31.73 61.38
C ASP A 295 -19.15 31.13 60.41
N TYR A 296 -19.14 29.80 60.26
CA TYR A 296 -20.02 29.08 59.33
C TYR A 296 -20.95 28.13 60.09
N LYS A 297 -22.25 28.24 59.82
CA LYS A 297 -23.28 27.39 60.44
C LYS A 297 -23.17 25.91 60.08
N ASP A 298 -22.54 25.59 58.94
CA ASP A 298 -22.44 24.24 58.39
C ASP A 298 -21.12 24.10 57.59
N PRO A 299 -20.35 23.00 57.76
CA PRO A 299 -19.19 22.67 56.93
C PRO A 299 -19.37 22.87 55.41
N ASP A 300 -20.57 22.65 54.86
CA ASP A 300 -20.81 22.82 53.42
C ASP A 300 -20.93 24.29 52.99
N ALA A 301 -21.36 25.17 53.90
CA ALA A 301 -21.33 26.63 53.65
C ALA A 301 -19.89 27.15 53.61
N ARG A 302 -19.00 26.60 54.46
CA ARG A 302 -17.56 26.92 54.47
C ARG A 302 -16.89 26.49 53.17
N LYS A 303 -17.17 25.28 52.68
CA LYS A 303 -16.63 24.79 51.40
C LYS A 303 -17.05 25.66 50.22
N LYS A 304 -18.32 26.07 50.15
CA LYS A 304 -18.80 26.96 49.09
C LYS A 304 -18.08 28.30 49.12
N ALA A 305 -17.90 28.89 50.30
CA ALA A 305 -17.19 30.16 50.45
C ALA A 305 -15.71 30.08 50.03
N ILE A 306 -15.05 28.98 50.38
CA ILE A 306 -13.67 28.68 49.95
C ILE A 306 -13.61 28.51 48.42
N ASN A 307 -14.50 27.73 47.82
CA ASN A 307 -14.54 27.52 46.38
C ASN A 307 -14.78 28.83 45.62
N THR A 308 -15.77 29.64 46.03
CA THR A 308 -16.01 30.96 45.41
C THR A 308 -14.82 31.91 45.54
N TYR A 309 -14.03 31.79 46.60
CA TYR A 309 -12.80 32.56 46.75
C TYR A 309 -11.68 32.04 45.83
N MET A 310 -11.56 30.73 45.67
CA MET A 310 -10.63 30.10 44.72
C MET A 310 -10.98 30.46 43.26
N ASP A 311 -12.25 30.39 42.89
CA ASP A 311 -12.74 30.73 41.54
C ASP A 311 -12.38 32.18 41.19
N LYS A 312 -12.53 33.12 42.14
CA LYS A 312 -12.14 34.54 41.95
C LYS A 312 -10.63 34.72 41.75
N ILE A 313 -9.82 33.92 42.43
CA ILE A 313 -8.37 33.95 42.27
C ILE A 313 -7.99 33.35 40.92
N GLU A 314 -8.63 32.25 40.52
CA GLU A 314 -8.45 31.62 39.22
C GLU A 314 -8.81 32.58 38.08
N ASP A 315 -9.96 33.27 38.16
CA ASP A 315 -10.36 34.28 37.18
C ASP A 315 -9.37 35.46 37.11
N ASN A 316 -8.83 35.88 38.25
CA ASN A 316 -7.85 36.97 38.31
C ASN A 316 -6.50 36.56 37.71
N LEU A 317 -6.03 35.33 37.96
CA LEU A 317 -4.71 34.87 37.53
C LEU A 317 -4.70 34.22 36.14
N CYS A 318 -5.80 33.59 35.73
CA CYS A 318 -5.91 32.77 34.52
C CYS A 318 -6.93 33.30 33.50
N GLY A 319 -7.68 34.36 33.83
CA GLY A 319 -8.59 35.01 32.89
C GLY A 319 -7.87 35.55 31.64
N LEU A 320 -8.51 35.43 30.48
CA LEU A 320 -7.98 35.87 29.17
C LEU A 320 -7.52 37.35 29.16
N GLU A 321 -8.18 38.22 29.94
CA GLU A 321 -7.87 39.66 30.03
C GLU A 321 -6.79 40.01 31.08
N ASN A 322 -6.37 39.03 31.89
CA ASN A 322 -5.40 39.22 32.99
C ASN A 322 -4.06 38.51 32.74
N ALA A 323 -3.91 37.83 31.60
CA ALA A 323 -2.63 37.29 31.17
C ALA A 323 -1.56 38.40 31.09
N GLU A 324 -0.37 38.13 31.61
CA GLU A 324 0.82 39.01 31.61
C GLU A 324 0.77 40.26 32.52
N LYS A 325 -0.23 40.39 33.42
CA LYS A 325 -0.23 41.47 34.42
C LYS A 325 0.76 41.18 35.57
N PRO A 326 1.49 42.19 36.09
CA PRO A 326 2.37 42.01 37.23
C PRO A 326 1.56 41.72 38.50
N LEU A 327 1.94 40.67 39.23
CA LEU A 327 1.32 40.27 40.50
C LEU A 327 2.12 40.85 41.67
N PHE A 328 1.47 41.61 42.55
CA PHE A 328 2.04 42.10 43.80
C PHE A 328 1.38 41.39 44.98
N THR A 329 2.16 40.68 45.80
CA THR A 329 1.69 39.98 47.00
C THR A 329 2.51 40.38 48.22
N ASN A 330 1.84 40.61 49.34
CA ASN A 330 2.47 40.91 50.63
C ASN A 330 2.55 39.65 51.48
N TYR A 331 3.59 39.52 52.31
CA TYR A 331 3.78 38.41 53.24
C TYR A 331 3.98 38.93 54.67
N ALA A 332 3.59 38.12 55.66
CA ALA A 332 3.78 38.43 57.07
C ALA A 332 4.93 37.58 57.65
N ILE A 333 5.79 38.20 58.45
CA ILE A 333 6.87 37.50 59.17
C ILE A 333 6.44 37.40 60.63
N ASN A 334 6.55 36.22 61.22
CA ASN A 334 6.30 36.06 62.64
C ASN A 334 7.48 36.63 63.43
N GLU A 335 7.21 37.67 64.22
CA GLU A 335 8.20 38.44 65.00
C GLU A 335 8.93 37.60 66.05
N ALA A 336 8.37 36.46 66.47
CA ALA A 336 8.95 35.61 67.51
C ALA A 336 10.00 34.59 67.01
N ASN A 337 9.95 34.20 65.72
CA ASN A 337 10.81 33.15 65.17
C ASN A 337 11.48 33.53 63.84
N GLY A 338 11.19 34.71 63.30
CA GLY A 338 11.76 35.22 62.05
C GLY A 338 11.36 34.41 60.81
N LYS A 339 10.41 33.47 60.92
CA LYS A 339 9.92 32.66 59.80
C LYS A 339 8.69 33.31 59.19
N ILE A 340 8.60 33.22 57.86
CA ILE A 340 7.45 33.68 57.09
C ILE A 340 6.25 32.79 57.46
N GLU A 341 5.16 33.39 57.91
CA GLU A 341 3.88 32.69 58.09
C GLU A 341 3.05 32.82 56.81
N GLU A 342 2.33 31.74 56.46
CA GLU A 342 1.24 31.77 55.46
C GLU A 342 1.65 32.07 54.02
N GLU A 343 2.86 31.66 53.62
CA GLU A 343 3.33 31.78 52.24
C GLU A 343 2.54 30.89 51.28
N TRP A 344 1.89 31.50 50.28
CA TRP A 344 1.40 30.80 49.09
C TRP A 344 2.59 30.54 48.15
N LYS A 345 2.92 29.27 47.92
CA LYS A 345 3.98 28.90 46.99
C LYS A 345 3.38 28.63 45.63
N ILE A 346 3.49 29.60 44.73
CA ILE A 346 3.12 29.45 43.32
C ILE A 346 4.40 29.12 42.57
N THR A 347 4.53 27.85 42.20
CA THR A 347 5.67 27.38 41.40
C THR A 347 5.21 27.16 39.98
N ALA A 348 5.89 27.78 39.01
CA ALA A 348 5.71 27.42 37.62
C ALA A 348 6.16 25.96 37.45
N LEU A 349 5.30 25.13 36.89
CA LEU A 349 5.72 23.78 36.51
C LEU A 349 6.58 23.91 35.26
N ASP A 350 7.89 23.91 35.45
CA ASP A 350 8.85 23.99 34.36
C ASP A 350 8.76 22.72 33.50
N ASN A 351 8.28 22.88 32.27
CA ASN A 351 8.32 21.82 31.30
C ASN A 351 9.66 21.86 30.56
N LYS A 352 10.62 21.08 31.05
CA LYS A 352 11.96 20.94 30.45
C LYS A 352 11.97 20.35 29.03
N TYR A 353 10.81 19.98 28.50
CA TYR A 353 10.71 19.38 27.18
C TYR A 353 10.94 20.40 26.05
N LYS A 354 11.98 20.15 25.25
CA LYS A 354 12.28 20.89 24.01
C LYS A 354 11.79 20.08 22.82
N GLY A 355 10.71 20.52 22.16
CA GLY A 355 10.03 19.77 21.08
C GLY A 355 10.83 19.48 19.80
N GLY A 356 12.07 19.96 19.68
CA GLY A 356 12.89 19.82 18.47
C GLY A 356 13.30 18.38 18.15
N GLU A 357 13.63 17.56 19.15
CA GLU A 357 14.15 16.20 18.95
C GLU A 357 13.10 15.25 18.32
N ASN A 358 11.83 15.45 18.66
CA ASN A 358 10.75 14.64 18.08
C ASN A 358 10.49 14.97 16.61
N LEU A 359 10.70 16.23 16.20
CA LEU A 359 10.59 16.62 14.79
C LEU A 359 11.68 15.94 13.95
N VAL A 360 12.90 15.84 14.48
CA VAL A 360 14.00 15.12 13.84
C VAL A 360 13.66 13.63 13.69
N THR A 361 13.14 13.01 14.76
CA THR A 361 12.72 11.61 14.75
C THR A 361 11.59 11.36 13.74
N SER A 362 10.60 12.26 13.66
CA SER A 362 9.51 12.14 12.68
C SER A 362 10.01 12.22 11.23
N ALA A 363 10.97 13.10 10.96
CA ALA A 363 11.51 13.25 9.62
C ALA A 363 12.42 12.08 9.22
N ALA A 364 13.17 11.51 10.17
CA ALA A 364 13.90 10.26 9.97
C ALA A 364 12.93 9.11 9.63
N ALA A 365 11.85 8.95 10.40
CA ALA A 365 10.84 7.93 10.14
C ALA A 365 10.18 8.08 8.76
N ASN A 366 9.84 9.31 8.36
CA ASN A 366 9.32 9.58 7.02
C ASN A 366 10.33 9.24 5.92
N SER A 367 11.62 9.50 6.16
CA SER A 367 12.69 9.20 5.19
C SER A 367 12.87 7.69 5.02
N GLU A 368 12.92 6.93 6.12
CA GLU A 368 13.01 5.46 6.08
C GLU A 368 11.84 4.82 5.33
N ILE A 369 10.62 5.33 5.52
CA ILE A 369 9.45 4.89 4.75
C ILE A 369 9.66 5.16 3.25
N LEU A 370 10.12 6.35 2.86
CA LEU A 370 10.37 6.70 1.46
C LEU A 370 11.53 5.91 0.86
N PHE A 371 12.58 5.61 1.64
CA PHE A 371 13.68 4.75 1.21
C PHE A 371 13.22 3.32 0.94
N SER A 372 12.31 2.77 1.76
CA SER A 372 11.70 1.47 1.48
C SER A 372 10.90 1.44 0.17
N LEU A 373 10.40 2.61 -0.26
CA LEU A 373 9.72 2.79 -1.55
C LEU A 373 10.68 3.13 -2.70
N MET A 374 12.00 3.20 -2.45
CA MET A 374 12.99 3.71 -3.41
C MET A 374 12.69 5.13 -3.92
N VAL A 375 11.93 5.91 -3.15
CA VAL A 375 11.58 7.30 -3.51
C VAL A 375 12.55 8.25 -2.85
N ASN A 376 13.22 9.08 -3.66
CA ASN A 376 14.05 10.17 -3.14
C ASN A 376 13.16 11.20 -2.41
N PRO A 377 13.35 11.45 -1.10
CA PRO A 377 12.52 12.38 -0.34
C PRO A 377 12.51 13.82 -0.89
N ASN A 378 13.58 14.22 -1.59
CA ASN A 378 13.68 15.56 -2.16
C ASN A 378 12.68 15.80 -3.30
N VAL A 379 12.13 14.74 -3.91
CA VAL A 379 11.02 14.86 -4.88
C VAL A 379 9.77 15.46 -4.24
N PHE A 380 9.56 15.25 -2.95
CA PHE A 380 8.46 15.85 -2.18
C PHE A 380 8.83 17.16 -1.50
N GLY A 381 10.01 17.72 -1.79
CA GLY A 381 10.52 18.91 -1.09
C GLY A 381 10.84 18.65 0.39
N ALA A 382 10.91 17.37 0.81
CA ALA A 382 11.18 16.97 2.19
C ALA A 382 12.68 17.01 2.56
N GLY A 383 13.46 17.87 1.91
CA GLY A 383 14.87 17.99 2.24
C GLY A 383 15.02 18.72 3.57
N MET A 384 15.44 18.00 4.61
CA MET A 384 15.71 18.59 5.93
C MET A 384 16.95 19.49 5.83
N PRO A 385 16.84 20.81 6.07
CA PRO A 385 18.01 21.67 6.21
C PRO A 385 18.87 21.20 7.38
N GLY A 386 20.15 20.91 7.15
CA GLY A 386 21.09 20.48 8.19
C GLY A 386 21.02 19.00 8.60
N GLY A 387 20.17 18.18 7.96
CA GLY A 387 20.21 16.72 8.14
C GLY A 387 21.30 16.05 7.28
N SER A 388 21.67 14.80 7.60
CA SER A 388 22.70 14.04 6.87
C SER A 388 22.43 13.88 5.35
N TYR A 389 21.21 14.17 4.89
CA TYR A 389 20.79 14.09 3.49
C TYR A 389 20.55 15.47 2.82
N ALA A 390 20.88 16.57 3.50
CA ALA A 390 20.66 17.94 3.01
C ALA A 390 21.47 18.27 1.74
N GLY A 391 22.63 17.62 1.54
CA GLY A 391 23.49 17.83 0.36
C GLY A 391 22.89 17.36 -0.98
N ASN A 392 21.80 16.59 -0.95
CA ASN A 392 21.20 15.98 -2.16
C ASN A 392 20.03 16.78 -2.75
N GLN A 393 19.86 18.04 -2.37
CA GLN A 393 18.73 18.90 -2.78
C GLN A 393 18.90 19.55 -4.17
N GLY A 394 20.04 19.36 -4.84
CA GLY A 394 20.28 19.91 -6.17
C GLY A 394 19.28 19.37 -7.20
N GLY A 395 18.75 20.24 -8.08
CA GLY A 395 17.77 19.85 -9.11
C GLY A 395 18.26 18.72 -10.03
N SER A 396 19.56 18.68 -10.32
CA SER A 396 20.18 17.56 -11.06
C SER A 396 20.02 16.23 -10.33
N ASN A 397 20.29 16.17 -9.02
CA ASN A 397 20.18 14.93 -8.23
C ASN A 397 18.73 14.42 -8.17
N ILE A 398 17.76 15.34 -8.10
CA ILE A 398 16.33 14.99 -8.12
C ILE A 398 15.96 14.39 -9.48
N ARG A 399 16.44 14.98 -10.58
CA ARG A 399 16.22 14.44 -11.92
C ARG A 399 16.88 13.07 -12.11
N GLU A 400 18.15 12.91 -11.74
CA GLU A 400 18.85 11.62 -11.89
C GLU A 400 18.17 10.53 -11.05
N ALA A 401 17.71 10.84 -9.83
CA ALA A 401 16.93 9.90 -9.03
C ALA A 401 15.60 9.51 -9.70
N PHE A 402 14.93 10.45 -10.37
CA PHE A 402 13.73 10.17 -11.16
C PHE A 402 14.03 9.23 -12.34
N LEU A 403 15.15 9.44 -13.04
CA LEU A 403 15.59 8.58 -14.15
C LEU A 403 15.94 7.16 -13.68
N VAL A 404 16.63 7.02 -12.55
CA VAL A 404 16.92 5.72 -11.93
C VAL A 404 15.63 4.97 -11.60
N ASN A 405 14.63 5.65 -11.05
CA ASN A 405 13.33 5.03 -10.78
C ASN A 405 12.60 4.60 -12.06
N ILE A 406 12.70 5.36 -13.15
CA ILE A 406 12.15 4.95 -14.45
C ILE A 406 12.84 3.69 -14.97
N ALA A 407 14.17 3.58 -14.80
CA ALA A 407 14.94 2.42 -15.22
C ALA A 407 14.59 1.18 -14.40
N ASN A 408 14.49 1.31 -13.08
CA ASN A 408 14.13 0.20 -12.18
C ASN A 408 12.68 -0.29 -12.39
N ALA A 409 11.78 0.58 -12.84
CA ALA A 409 10.38 0.24 -13.10
C ALA A 409 10.17 -0.70 -14.31
N TRP A 410 11.23 -1.14 -15.00
CA TRP A 410 11.10 -1.97 -16.20
C TRP A 410 10.33 -3.27 -15.94
N ILE A 411 10.68 -4.02 -14.88
CA ILE A 411 10.03 -5.30 -14.60
C ILE A 411 8.55 -5.12 -14.19
N ASP A 412 8.27 -4.10 -13.37
CA ASP A 412 6.90 -3.74 -12.99
C ASP A 412 6.05 -3.40 -14.22
N ARG A 413 6.66 -2.71 -15.20
CA ARG A 413 6.00 -2.38 -16.46
C ARG A 413 5.71 -3.62 -17.28
N GLN A 414 6.63 -4.58 -17.37
CA GLN A 414 6.37 -5.84 -18.08
C GLN A 414 5.21 -6.61 -17.45
N ASN A 415 5.22 -6.77 -16.11
CA ASN A 415 4.13 -7.42 -15.38
C ASN A 415 2.77 -6.72 -15.63
N LEU A 416 2.77 -5.39 -15.75
CA LEU A 416 1.57 -4.61 -16.09
C LEU A 416 1.21 -4.63 -17.58
N LEU A 417 2.08 -5.07 -18.48
CA LEU A 417 1.78 -5.21 -19.90
C LEU A 417 1.25 -6.61 -20.23
N ASP A 418 1.68 -7.65 -19.51
CA ASP A 418 1.38 -9.05 -19.82
C ASP A 418 -0.11 -9.33 -20.05
N PRO A 419 -1.07 -8.86 -19.23
CA PRO A 419 -2.49 -9.10 -19.50
C PRO A 419 -2.97 -8.47 -20.81
N VAL A 420 -2.45 -7.29 -21.16
CA VAL A 420 -2.82 -6.57 -22.38
C VAL A 420 -2.19 -7.24 -23.59
N LEU A 421 -0.92 -7.64 -23.48
CA LEU A 421 -0.20 -8.37 -24.52
C LEU A 421 -0.81 -9.75 -24.75
N LEU A 422 -1.18 -10.48 -23.71
CA LEU A 422 -1.89 -11.75 -23.82
C LEU A 422 -3.22 -11.57 -24.56
N MET A 423 -4.01 -10.54 -24.21
CA MET A 423 -5.26 -10.23 -24.91
C MET A 423 -5.02 -9.93 -26.40
N LEU A 424 -4.04 -9.10 -26.73
CA LEU A 424 -3.73 -8.76 -28.13
C LEU A 424 -3.28 -10.00 -28.91
N ARG A 425 -2.35 -10.79 -28.37
CA ARG A 425 -1.82 -12.01 -29.00
C ARG A 425 -2.92 -13.06 -29.21
N SER A 426 -3.77 -13.28 -28.20
CA SER A 426 -4.91 -14.20 -28.27
C SER A 426 -5.90 -13.81 -29.37
N ASN A 427 -6.11 -12.50 -29.57
CA ASN A 427 -6.97 -11.95 -30.61
C ASN A 427 -6.29 -11.85 -32.00
N GLY A 428 -5.12 -12.49 -32.17
CA GLY A 428 -4.43 -12.58 -33.46
C GLY A 428 -3.57 -11.37 -33.83
N VAL A 429 -3.35 -10.43 -32.92
CA VAL A 429 -2.42 -9.31 -33.13
C VAL A 429 -0.99 -9.81 -32.96
N LYS A 430 -0.16 -9.62 -33.99
CA LYS A 430 1.25 -10.05 -34.04
C LYS A 430 2.17 -8.89 -34.35
N ASP A 431 3.45 -9.06 -34.05
CA ASP A 431 4.54 -8.11 -34.37
C ASP A 431 4.31 -6.71 -33.79
N ILE A 432 3.82 -6.65 -32.55
CA ILE A 432 3.59 -5.41 -31.81
C ILE A 432 4.14 -5.55 -30.41
N GLU A 433 4.88 -4.52 -30.02
CA GLU A 433 5.36 -4.29 -28.67
C GLU A 433 4.57 -3.14 -28.05
N LEU A 434 4.36 -3.21 -26.73
CA LEU A 434 3.82 -2.10 -25.96
C LEU A 434 4.97 -1.50 -25.14
N ARG A 435 5.10 -0.17 -25.16
CA ARG A 435 6.09 0.57 -24.37
C ARG A 435 5.42 1.67 -23.56
N PHE A 436 5.95 1.96 -22.39
CA PHE A 436 5.46 3.08 -21.59
C PHE A 436 6.09 4.38 -22.08
N ARG A 437 5.30 5.45 -22.09
CA ARG A 437 5.82 6.77 -22.44
C ARG A 437 6.02 7.61 -21.20
N ASN A 438 7.24 8.12 -21.04
CA ASN A 438 7.61 9.01 -19.95
C ASN A 438 7.97 10.39 -20.47
N THR A 439 7.77 11.41 -19.61
CA THR A 439 8.28 12.76 -19.85
C THR A 439 9.47 12.97 -18.94
N ILE A 440 10.64 13.19 -19.54
CA ILE A 440 11.91 13.43 -18.88
C ILE A 440 12.18 14.93 -18.91
N LEU A 441 12.63 15.49 -17.78
CA LEU A 441 13.09 16.88 -17.71
C LEU A 441 14.51 16.97 -18.29
N THR A 442 14.78 17.92 -19.17
CA THR A 442 16.09 18.07 -19.81
C THR A 442 16.79 19.36 -19.36
N THR A 443 18.12 19.46 -19.54
CA THR A 443 18.83 20.74 -19.29
C THR A 443 18.55 21.73 -20.42
N LEU A 444 18.68 23.03 -20.12
CA LEU A 444 18.50 24.12 -21.08
C LEU A 444 19.41 24.00 -22.32
N ASP A 445 20.54 23.31 -22.20
CA ASP A 445 21.49 23.06 -23.30
C ASP A 445 20.89 22.21 -24.43
N THR A 446 19.77 21.52 -24.18
CA THR A 446 19.05 20.71 -25.17
C THR A 446 17.97 21.48 -25.95
N GLY A 447 17.75 22.76 -25.65
CA GLY A 447 16.81 23.64 -26.36
C GLY A 447 15.31 23.44 -26.00
N ALA A 448 14.97 22.48 -25.14
CA ALA A 448 13.62 22.29 -24.60
C ALA A 448 13.71 21.89 -23.11
N GLY A 449 12.74 22.31 -22.28
CA GLY A 449 12.73 21.98 -20.84
C GLY A 449 12.30 20.54 -20.52
N THR A 450 11.72 19.82 -21.50
CA THR A 450 11.26 18.43 -21.34
C THR A 450 11.38 17.65 -22.64
N GLN A 451 11.73 16.37 -22.57
CA GLN A 451 11.73 15.42 -23.68
C GLN A 451 10.80 14.24 -23.38
N LYS A 452 10.08 13.74 -24.38
CA LYS A 452 9.24 12.54 -24.23
C LYS A 452 9.98 11.33 -24.79
N THR A 453 10.14 10.28 -23.99
CA THR A 453 10.84 9.05 -24.38
C THR A 453 9.94 7.85 -24.17
N LEU A 454 10.07 6.85 -25.04
CA LEU A 454 9.50 5.52 -24.86
C LEU A 454 10.51 4.68 -24.08
N SER A 455 10.04 3.93 -23.11
CA SER A 455 10.84 3.11 -22.19
C SER A 455 10.16 1.80 -21.87
#